data_AF-X0Z586-F1
#
_entry.id   AF-X0Z586-F1
#
_cell.length_a   1.000
_cell.length_b   1.000
_cell.length_c   1.000
_cell.angle_alpha   90.00
_cell.angle_beta   90.00
_cell.angle_gamma   90.00
#
_symmetry.space_group_name_H-M   'P 1'
#
loop_
_entity.id
_entity.type
_entity.pdbx_description
1 polymer ?
#
loop_
_entity_poly.entity_id
_entity_poly.type
_entity_poly.pdbx_seq_one_letter_code
_entity_poly.pdbx_strand_id
1 'polypeptide(L)'
;MTSGELKEKLVSIFSTNIEGQNADRIILWKETLVMIKDRPLLGHGVNSFMSNWSNYGVGKTFGHPYYPHNCYLHMVAETGLIGLGMFMWIVIMLFKSTVSFLKKIELKTEEDSFYQAV
;
A
#
# COMPACT_ATOMS: atom_id res chain seq x y z
N MET A 1 5.29 -33.10 4.36
CA MET A 1 4.95 -31.84 5.06
C MET A 1 3.86 -32.18 6.06
N THR A 2 4.22 -32.42 7.31
CA THR A 2 3.30 -32.89 8.36
C THR A 2 2.61 -31.69 9.03
N SER A 3 1.43 -31.91 9.62
CA SER A 3 0.61 -30.85 10.24
C SER A 3 1.31 -30.08 11.38
N GLY A 4 2.41 -30.61 11.93
CA GLY A 4 3.26 -29.96 12.92
C GLY A 4 4.14 -28.85 12.34
N GLU A 5 4.76 -29.07 11.18
CA GLU A 5 5.62 -28.09 10.51
C GLU A 5 4.83 -26.85 10.05
N LEU A 6 3.57 -27.05 9.65
CA LEU A 6 2.68 -25.95 9.26
C LEU A 6 2.32 -25.09 10.48
N LYS A 7 2.07 -25.71 11.63
CA LYS A 7 1.78 -24.98 12.88
C LYS A 7 2.98 -24.18 13.34
N GLU A 8 4.19 -24.73 13.26
CA GLU A 8 5.40 -23.98 13.61
C GLU A 8 5.69 -22.82 12.66
N LYS A 9 5.47 -22.99 11.34
CA LYS A 9 5.57 -21.88 10.39
C LYS A 9 4.52 -20.80 10.63
N LEU A 10 3.27 -21.19 10.90
CA LEU A 10 2.21 -20.24 11.24
C LEU A 10 2.54 -19.49 12.52
N VAL A 11 2.95 -20.21 13.57
CA VAL A 11 3.41 -19.60 14.82
C VAL A 11 4.61 -18.70 14.55
N SER A 12 5.59 -19.05 13.71
CA SER A 12 6.73 -18.18 13.35
C SER A 12 6.31 -16.89 12.61
N ILE A 13 5.28 -16.98 11.75
CA ILE A 13 4.71 -15.81 11.04
C ILE A 13 3.99 -14.86 12.02
N PHE A 14 3.31 -15.40 13.04
CA PHE A 14 2.52 -14.62 14.00
C PHE A 14 3.25 -14.30 15.31
N SER A 15 4.29 -15.06 15.67
CA SER A 15 5.10 -14.84 16.86
C SER A 15 6.07 -13.71 16.55
N THR A 16 5.75 -12.58 17.16
CA THR A 16 6.61 -11.42 17.27
C THR A 16 7.82 -11.81 18.14
N ASN A 17 8.75 -12.60 17.60
CA ASN A 17 10.05 -12.79 18.21
C ASN A 17 10.67 -11.41 18.34
N ILE A 18 10.90 -10.97 19.58
CA ILE A 18 11.34 -9.62 19.96
C ILE A 18 12.74 -9.27 19.37
N GLU A 19 13.38 -10.22 18.68
CA GLU A 19 14.71 -10.11 18.08
C GLU A 19 14.72 -10.19 16.53
N GLY A 20 13.57 -10.16 15.85
CA GLY A 20 13.48 -10.35 14.39
C GLY A 20 12.83 -9.21 13.61
N GLN A 21 13.17 -9.11 12.31
CA GLN A 21 12.69 -8.09 11.33
C GLN A 21 11.17 -7.84 11.31
N ASN A 22 10.35 -8.76 11.83
CA ASN A 22 8.89 -8.59 11.94
C ASN A 22 8.49 -7.67 13.10
N ALA A 23 9.21 -7.71 14.23
CA ALA A 23 9.00 -6.79 15.33
C ALA A 23 9.32 -5.35 14.90
N ASP A 24 10.37 -5.19 14.10
CA ASP A 24 10.78 -3.89 13.56
C ASP A 24 9.68 -3.24 12.72
N ARG A 25 9.01 -4.04 11.86
CA ARG A 25 7.87 -3.59 11.05
C ARG A 25 6.69 -3.14 11.91
N ILE A 26 6.37 -3.86 12.97
CA ILE A 26 5.25 -3.51 13.86
C ILE A 26 5.54 -2.20 14.58
N ILE A 27 6.76 -2.00 15.09
CA ILE A 27 7.14 -0.73 15.73
C ILE A 27 7.09 0.40 14.70
N LEU A 28 7.67 0.18 13.53
CA LEU A 28 7.66 1.14 12.43
C LEU A 28 6.23 1.55 12.00
N TRP A 29 5.30 0.60 11.96
CA TRP A 29 3.90 0.89 11.68
C TRP A 29 3.24 1.70 12.81
N LYS A 30 3.54 1.39 14.07
CA LYS A 30 3.03 2.18 15.21
C LYS A 30 3.51 3.63 15.15
N GLU A 31 4.80 3.85 14.88
CA GLU A 31 5.35 5.21 14.75
C GLU A 31 4.75 5.92 13.52
N THR A 32 4.60 5.21 12.39
CA THR A 32 3.94 5.76 11.20
C THR A 32 2.49 6.14 11.48
N LEU A 33 1.76 5.38 12.31
CA LEU A 33 0.41 5.72 12.74
C LEU A 33 0.38 6.98 13.63
N VAL A 34 1.39 7.21 14.46
CA VAL A 34 1.52 8.45 15.23
C VAL A 34 1.70 9.64 14.28
N MET A 35 2.56 9.49 13.27
CA MET A 35 2.72 10.49 12.21
C MET A 35 1.39 10.75 11.48
N ILE A 36 0.68 9.71 11.03
CA ILE A 36 -0.63 9.86 10.38
C ILE A 36 -1.63 10.58 11.29
N LYS A 37 -1.63 10.30 12.60
CA LYS A 37 -2.55 10.92 13.56
C LYS A 37 -2.30 12.43 13.72
N ASP A 38 -1.07 12.89 13.52
CA ASP A 38 -0.73 14.32 13.59
C ASP A 38 -1.34 15.11 12.42
N ARG A 39 -1.27 14.57 11.19
CA ARG A 39 -1.83 15.21 9.99
C ARG A 39 -2.57 14.21 9.09
N PRO A 40 -3.77 13.76 9.48
CA PRO A 40 -4.45 12.66 8.79
C PRO A 40 -5.00 13.04 7.42
N LEU A 41 -5.32 14.31 7.19
CA LEU A 41 -5.99 14.76 5.95
C LEU A 41 -5.02 15.07 4.81
N LEU A 42 -4.03 15.93 5.08
CA LEU A 42 -3.07 16.42 4.08
C LEU A 42 -1.69 15.75 4.18
N GLY A 43 -1.41 15.01 5.26
CA GLY A 43 -0.10 14.44 5.51
C GLY A 43 0.98 15.50 5.78
N HIS A 44 2.24 15.09 5.63
CA HIS A 44 3.43 15.90 5.92
C HIS A 44 4.13 16.43 4.66
N GLY A 45 3.60 16.12 3.47
CA GLY A 45 4.20 16.43 2.18
C GLY A 45 4.89 15.21 1.55
N VAL A 46 4.99 15.21 0.23
CA VAL A 46 5.67 14.14 -0.54
C VAL A 46 7.16 14.13 -0.18
N ASN A 47 7.73 12.94 -0.02
CA ASN A 47 9.14 12.75 0.37
C ASN A 47 9.50 13.37 1.74
N SER A 48 8.49 13.63 2.59
CA SER A 48 8.70 14.17 3.93
C SER A 48 8.92 13.08 4.98
N PHE A 49 8.67 11.81 4.64
CA PHE A 49 8.76 10.71 5.59
C PHE A 49 10.16 10.58 6.19
N MET A 50 11.21 10.61 5.35
CA MET A 50 12.61 10.56 5.80
C MET A 50 13.04 11.82 6.56
N SER A 51 12.48 12.98 6.23
CA SER A 51 12.75 14.23 6.94
C SER A 51 12.12 14.24 8.33
N ASN A 52 10.98 13.58 8.50
CA ASN A 52 10.23 13.52 9.75
C ASN A 52 10.52 12.26 10.57
N TRP A 53 11.37 11.38 10.05
CA TRP A 53 11.81 10.14 10.68
C TRP A 53 12.27 10.30 12.12
N SER A 54 13.09 11.32 12.41
CA SER A 54 13.59 11.61 13.77
C SER A 54 12.55 12.27 14.68
N ASN A 55 11.60 13.00 14.12
CA ASN A 55 10.61 13.79 14.86
C ASN A 55 9.51 12.91 15.47
N TYR A 56 9.11 11.83 14.78
CA TYR A 56 8.00 10.96 15.19
C TYR A 56 8.50 9.60 15.69
N GLY A 57 9.58 9.56 16.47
CA GLY A 57 10.04 8.36 17.20
C GLY A 57 10.77 7.29 16.37
N VAL A 58 10.60 7.29 15.05
CA VAL A 58 11.17 6.27 14.18
C VAL A 58 12.70 6.22 14.19
N GLY A 59 13.35 7.39 14.28
CA GLY A 59 14.80 7.50 14.46
C GLY A 59 15.34 7.17 15.85
N LYS A 60 14.47 7.04 16.86
CA LYS A 60 14.87 6.61 18.21
C LYS A 60 14.87 5.09 18.36
N THR A 61 13.98 4.40 17.64
CA THR A 61 13.92 2.93 17.66
C THR A 61 14.96 2.32 16.72
N PHE A 62 15.14 2.89 15.53
CA PHE A 62 16.11 2.41 14.56
C PHE A 62 17.13 3.51 14.32
N GLY A 63 18.41 3.22 14.58
CA GLY A 63 19.52 4.18 14.39
C GLY A 63 19.73 4.65 12.93
N HIS A 64 18.94 4.15 11.98
CA HIS A 64 18.97 4.50 10.57
C HIS A 64 17.56 4.64 9.98
N PRO A 65 17.36 5.52 8.97
CA PRO A 65 16.08 5.70 8.29
C PRO A 65 15.62 4.43 7.58
N TYR A 66 14.40 3.98 7.88
CA TYR A 66 13.80 2.77 7.30
C TYR A 66 12.46 3.09 6.65
N TYR A 67 12.20 2.62 5.44
CA TYR A 67 10.86 2.80 4.87
C TYR A 67 9.88 1.84 5.54
N PRO A 68 8.64 2.29 5.84
CA PRO A 68 7.57 1.38 6.19
C PRO A 68 7.44 0.41 5.02
N HIS A 69 7.65 -0.88 5.26
CA HIS A 69 7.41 -1.94 4.26
C HIS A 69 5.90 -2.10 3.95
N ASN A 70 5.12 -1.03 4.11
CA ASN A 70 3.72 -0.89 3.76
C ASN A 70 3.56 0.46 3.02
N CYS A 71 3.42 0.39 1.71
CA CYS A 71 3.30 1.56 0.84
C CYS A 71 2.05 2.40 1.12
N TYR A 72 0.98 1.79 1.63
CA TYR A 72 -0.24 2.51 1.99
C TYR A 72 -0.04 3.38 3.23
N LEU A 73 0.58 2.83 4.29
CA LEU A 73 0.92 3.64 5.47
C LEU A 73 1.87 4.78 5.10
N HIS A 74 2.86 4.50 4.27
CA HIS A 74 3.78 5.52 3.78
C HIS A 74 3.05 6.62 3.00
N MET A 75 2.17 6.25 2.07
CA MET A 75 1.38 7.19 1.28
C MET A 75 0.46 8.06 2.14
N VAL A 76 -0.21 7.48 3.14
CA VAL A 76 -1.08 8.23 4.06
C VAL A 76 -0.27 9.16 4.96
N ALA A 77 0.92 8.75 5.42
CA ALA A 77 1.78 9.61 6.24
C ALA A 77 2.26 10.85 5.47
N GLU A 78 2.57 10.71 4.18
CA GLU A 78 3.07 11.79 3.34
C GLU A 78 1.96 12.65 2.74
N THR A 79 0.92 12.04 2.19
CA THR A 79 -0.11 12.74 1.39
C THR A 79 -1.46 12.82 2.09
N GLY A 80 -1.60 12.14 3.23
CA GLY A 80 -2.86 12.05 3.95
C GLY A 80 -3.91 11.20 3.26
N LEU A 81 -5.09 11.15 3.86
CA LEU A 81 -6.24 10.42 3.33
C LEU A 81 -6.73 11.01 2.01
N ILE A 82 -6.53 12.33 1.80
CA ILE A 82 -6.90 13.00 0.54
C ILE A 82 -6.03 12.48 -0.60
N GLY A 83 -4.71 12.39 -0.41
CA GLY A 83 -3.81 11.85 -1.42
C GLY A 83 -4.11 10.39 -1.74
N LEU A 84 -4.38 9.57 -0.72
CA LEU A 84 -4.81 8.19 -0.92
C LEU A 84 -6.14 8.11 -1.70
N GLY A 85 -7.10 8.99 -1.40
CA GLY A 85 -8.37 9.08 -2.11
C GLY A 85 -8.19 9.44 -3.59
N MET A 86 -7.33 10.42 -3.90
CA MET A 86 -7.01 10.79 -5.28
C MET A 86 -6.30 9.65 -6.02
N PHE A 87 -5.38 8.95 -5.36
CA PHE A 87 -4.72 7.78 -5.94
C PHE A 87 -5.73 6.68 -6.28
N MET A 88 -6.62 6.33 -5.35
CA MET A 88 -7.67 5.34 -5.59
C MET A 88 -8.63 5.77 -6.70
N TRP A 89 -8.97 7.06 -6.77
CA TRP A 89 -9.78 7.61 -7.84
C TRP A 89 -9.16 7.39 -9.22
N ILE A 90 -7.86 7.69 -9.36
CA ILE A 90 -7.11 7.48 -10.61
C ILE A 90 -7.11 5.99 -10.98
N VAL A 91 -6.84 5.11 -10.01
CA VAL A 91 -6.84 3.66 -10.23
C VAL A 91 -8.22 3.20 -10.73
N ILE A 92 -9.31 3.61 -10.08
CA ILE A 92 -10.68 3.26 -10.49
C ILE A 92 -10.98 3.78 -11.90
N MET A 93 -10.59 5.01 -12.22
CA MET A 93 -10.80 5.59 -13.55
C MET A 93 -10.06 4.81 -14.63
N LEU A 94 -8.81 4.40 -14.38
CA LEU A 94 -8.05 3.57 -15.31
C LEU A 94 -8.75 2.23 -15.55
N PHE A 95 -9.20 1.54 -14.50
CA PHE A 95 -9.93 0.28 -14.66
C PHE A 95 -11.24 0.46 -15.45
N LYS A 96 -12.03 1.50 -15.14
CA LYS A 96 -13.26 1.80 -15.87
C LYS A 96 -13.00 2.10 -17.34
N SER A 97 -11.96 2.89 -17.63
CA SER A 97 -11.56 3.23 -18.99
C SER A 97 -11.14 1.97 -19.76
N THR A 98 -10.31 1.12 -19.17
CA THR A 98 -9.87 -0.14 -19.78
C THR A 98 -11.04 -1.07 -20.09
N VAL A 99 -11.96 -1.27 -19.13
CA VAL A 99 -13.14 -2.13 -19.36
C VAL A 99 -14.05 -1.55 -20.45
N SER A 100 -14.28 -0.23 -20.44
CA SER A 100 -15.09 0.41 -21.48
C SER A 100 -14.44 0.30 -22.86
N PHE A 101 -13.11 0.39 -22.92
CA PHE A 101 -12.35 0.27 -24.15
C PHE A 101 -12.42 -1.16 -24.72
N LEU A 102 -12.27 -2.18 -23.86
CA LEU A 102 -12.38 -3.58 -24.25
C LEU A 102 -13.78 -3.92 -24.80
N LYS A 103 -14.85 -3.47 -24.12
CA LYS A 103 -16.24 -3.64 -24.60
C LYS A 103 -16.45 -2.99 -25.97
N LYS A 104 -15.83 -1.83 -26.21
CA LYS A 104 -15.92 -1.13 -27.50
C LYS A 104 -15.21 -1.89 -28.62
N ILE A 105 -14.11 -2.59 -28.31
CA ILE A 105 -13.41 -3.44 -29.27
C ILE A 105 -14.25 -4.67 -29.62
N GLU A 106 -14.85 -5.33 -28.63
CA GLU A 106 -15.70 -6.51 -28.82
C GLU A 106 -16.91 -6.20 -29.72
N LEU A 107 -17.64 -5.11 -29.43
CA LEU A 107 -18.79 -4.67 -30.24
C LEU A 107 -18.40 -4.35 -31.69
N LYS A 108 -17.25 -3.70 -31.89
CA LYS A 108 -16.75 -3.41 -33.24
C LYS A 108 -16.38 -4.69 -34.00
N THR A 109 -15.87 -5.69 -33.29
CA THR A 109 -15.47 -6.97 -33.88
C THR A 109 -16.69 -7.79 -34.31
N GLU A 110 -17.77 -7.80 -33.52
CA GLU A 110 -19.05 -8.42 -33.90
C GLU A 110 -19.69 -7.72 -35.10
N GLU A 111 -19.70 -6.37 -35.10
CA GLU A 111 -20.23 -5.57 -36.20
C GLU A 111 -19.48 -5.82 -37.52
N ASP A 112 -18.14 -5.79 -37.51
CA ASP A 112 -17.31 -6.07 -38.68
C ASP A 112 -17.51 -7.50 -39.22
N SER A 113 -17.72 -8.49 -38.33
CA SER A 113 -17.99 -9.88 -38.73
C SER A 113 -19.37 -10.05 -39.41
N PHE A 114 -20.38 -9.30 -38.98
CA PHE A 114 -21.72 -9.36 -39.58
C PHE A 114 -21.70 -8.84 -41.02
N TYR A 115 -20.99 -7.74 -41.28
CA TYR A 115 -20.91 -7.16 -42.62
C TYR A 115 -20.11 -8.02 -43.62
N GLN A 116 -19.18 -8.86 -43.17
CA GLN A 116 -18.45 -9.79 -44.05
C GLN A 116 -19.23 -11.06 -44.36
N ALA A 117 -20.34 -11.33 -43.66
CA ALA A 117 -21.14 -12.55 -43.82
C ALA A 117 -22.36 -12.37 -44.75
N VAL A 118 -22.61 -11.15 -45.25
CA VAL A 118 -23.71 -10.79 -46.18
C VAL A 118 -23.13 -10.49 -47.56
#